data_AF-A0A2W4RZP8-F1
#
_entry.id   AF-A0A2W4RZP8-F1
#
_cell.length_a   1.000
_cell.length_b   1.000
_cell.length_c   1.000
_cell.angle_alpha   90.00
_cell.angle_beta   90.00
_cell.angle_gamma   90.00
#
_symmetry.space_group_name_H-M   'P 1'
#
loop_
_entity.id
_entity.type
_entity.pdbx_description
1 polymer ?
#
loop_
_entity_poly.entity_id
_entity_poly.type
_entity_poly.pdbx_seq_one_letter_code
_entity_poly.pdbx_strand_id
1 'polypeptide(L)' 'MPVTFEDIVALKQRSEENKKAPADQRGYLALELIADTLILTLEQELDEELADEEDEEEDEFEEEDEEEDEG' A
#
# COMPACT_ATOMS: atom_id res chain seq x y z
N MET A 1 0.10 3.65 -6.33
CA MET A 1 -0.98 2.99 -7.12
C MET A 1 -1.56 1.99 -6.15
N PRO A 2 -2.84 2.12 -5.77
CA PRO A 2 -3.37 1.40 -4.62
C PRO A 2 -3.39 -0.11 -4.87
N VAL A 3 -3.17 -0.88 -3.81
CA VAL A 3 -3.29 -2.35 -3.81
C VAL A 3 -4.70 -2.73 -4.25
N THR A 4 -4.79 -3.58 -5.27
CA THR A 4 -6.08 -4.02 -5.81
C THR A 4 -6.46 -5.42 -5.33
N PHE A 5 -7.74 -5.76 -5.49
CA PHE A 5 -8.20 -7.13 -5.27
C PHE A 5 -7.49 -8.14 -6.19
N GLU A 6 -7.09 -7.71 -7.40
CA GLU A 6 -6.39 -8.56 -8.35
C GLU A 6 -4.99 -8.94 -7.84
N ASP A 7 -4.29 -8.02 -7.18
CA ASP A 7 -2.98 -8.26 -6.56
C ASP A 7 -3.08 -9.31 -5.44
N ILE A 8 -4.12 -9.23 -4.62
CA ILE A 8 -4.40 -10.21 -3.55
C ILE A 8 -4.68 -11.60 -4.13
N VAL A 9 -5.44 -11.67 -5.23
CA VAL A 9 -5.74 -12.94 -5.92
C VAL A 9 -4.47 -13.54 -6.52
N ALA A 10 -3.60 -12.72 -7.12
CA ALA A 10 -2.33 -13.16 -7.70
C ALA A 10 -1.37 -13.71 -6.61
N LEU A 11 -1.24 -13.02 -5.47
CA LEU A 11 -0.47 -13.50 -4.32
C LEU A 11 -0.96 -14.86 -3.81
N LYS A 12 -2.28 -15.01 -3.69
CA LYS A 12 -2.89 -16.26 -3.24
C LYS A 12 -2.61 -17.41 -4.21
N GLN A 13 -2.68 -17.17 -5.51
CA GLN A 13 -2.36 -18.18 -6.52
C GLN A 13 -0.88 -18.60 -6.44
N ARG A 14 0.05 -17.64 -6.36
CA ARG A 14 1.49 -17.92 -6.19
C ARG A 14 1.77 -18.72 -4.91
N SER A 15 1.09 -18.41 -3.81
CA SER A 15 1.21 -19.17 -2.56
C SER A 15 0.81 -20.65 -2.73
N GLU A 16 -0.27 -20.93 -3.44
CA GLU A 16 -0.70 -22.31 -3.73
C GLU A 16 0.25 -23.04 -4.69
N GLU A 17 0.84 -22.33 -5.64
CA GLU A 17 1.86 -22.88 -6.55
C GLU A 17 3.16 -23.20 -5.82
N ASN A 18 3.60 -22.33 -4.91
CA ASN A 18 4.78 -22.53 -4.08
C ASN A 18 4.70 -23.82 -3.26
N LYS A 19 3.51 -24.22 -2.79
CA LYS A 19 3.32 -25.49 -2.07
C LYS A 19 3.65 -26.73 -2.92
N LYS A 20 3.54 -26.62 -4.24
CA LYS A 20 3.85 -27.69 -5.20
C LYS A 20 5.33 -27.69 -5.62
N ALA A 21 6.08 -26.64 -5.27
CA ALA A 21 7.48 -26.50 -5.65
C ALA A 21 8.39 -27.53 -4.93
N PRO A 22 9.55 -27.85 -5.52
CA PRO A 22 10.60 -28.63 -4.87
C PRO A 22 10.95 -28.10 -3.47
N ALA A 23 11.25 -28.99 -2.52
CA ALA A 23 11.47 -28.62 -1.11
C ALA A 23 12.66 -27.66 -0.91
N ASP A 24 13.68 -27.79 -1.75
CA ASP A 24 14.86 -26.94 -1.84
C ASP A 24 14.55 -25.51 -2.31
N GLN A 25 13.44 -25.31 -3.03
CA GLN A 25 13.04 -24.01 -3.58
C GLN A 25 11.96 -23.32 -2.75
N ARG A 26 11.18 -24.09 -1.99
CA ARG A 26 10.05 -23.57 -1.19
C ARG A 26 10.44 -22.47 -0.21
N GLY A 27 11.62 -22.56 0.41
CA GLY A 27 12.09 -21.54 1.34
C GLY A 27 12.31 -20.18 0.67
N TYR A 28 12.97 -20.17 -0.49
CA TYR A 28 13.19 -18.96 -1.27
C TYR A 28 11.88 -18.36 -1.77
N LEU A 29 11.00 -19.20 -2.35
CA LEU A 29 9.70 -18.76 -2.86
C LEU A 29 8.77 -18.22 -1.77
N ALA A 30 8.89 -18.74 -0.53
CA ALA A 30 8.15 -18.19 0.61
C ALA A 30 8.68 -16.81 1.02
N LEU A 31 9.99 -16.61 1.02
CA LEU A 31 10.59 -15.30 1.31
C LEU A 31 10.23 -14.26 0.26
N GLU A 32 10.22 -14.64 -1.02
CA GLU A 32 9.77 -13.79 -2.11
C GLU A 32 8.30 -13.36 -1.92
N LEU A 33 7.42 -14.32 -1.59
CA LEU A 33 6.01 -14.03 -1.33
C LEU A 33 5.81 -13.08 -0.12
N ILE A 34 6.63 -13.22 0.92
CA ILE A 34 6.61 -12.34 2.09
C ILE A 34 7.08 -10.94 1.70
N ALA A 35 8.14 -10.81 0.92
CA ALA A 35 8.65 -9.53 0.45
C ALA A 35 7.59 -8.80 -0.39
N ASP A 36 6.94 -9.48 -1.33
CA ASP A 36 5.89 -8.90 -2.16
C ASP A 36 4.68 -8.45 -1.32
N THR A 37 4.31 -9.23 -0.29
CA THR A 37 3.23 -8.85 0.63
C THR A 37 3.61 -7.59 1.43
N LEU A 38 4.84 -7.51 1.94
CA LEU A 38 5.33 -6.35 2.68
C LEU A 38 5.38 -5.09 1.81
N ILE A 39 5.80 -5.20 0.55
CA ILE A 39 5.81 -4.07 -0.39
C ILE A 39 4.39 -3.52 -0.54
N LEU A 40 3.41 -4.38 -0.82
CA LEU A 40 2.02 -3.95 -0.99
C LEU A 40 1.46 -3.30 0.29
N THR A 41 1.79 -3.83 1.46
CA THR A 41 1.36 -3.22 2.73
C THR A 41 2.00 -1.86 2.97
N LEU A 42 3.30 -1.72 2.70
CA LEU A 42 4.00 -0.43 2.87
C LEU A 42 3.53 0.61 1.84
N GLU A 43 3.27 0.20 0.60
CA GLU A 43 2.70 1.08 -0.42
C GLU A 43 1.30 1.56 0.00
N GLN A 44 0.50 0.71 0.65
CA GLN A 44 -0.79 1.13 1.18
C GLN A 44 -0.64 2.14 2.34
N GLU A 45 0.24 1.88 3.30
CA GLU A 45 0.48 2.80 4.42
C GLU A 45 1.01 4.16 3.95
N LEU A 46 1.90 4.18 2.95
CA LEU A 46 2.41 5.42 2.35
C LEU A 46 1.34 6.15 1.53
N ASP A 47 0.51 5.45 0.77
CA ASP A 47 -0.61 6.07 0.04
C ASP A 47 -1.64 6.67 1.03
N GLU A 48 -1.84 6.07 2.21
CA GLU A 48 -2.69 6.60 3.29
C GLU A 48 -2.06 7.83 3.96
N GLU A 49 -0.77 7.79 4.33
CA GLU A 49 -0.04 8.90 4.94
C GLU A 49 0.01 10.15 4.02
N LEU A 50 0.22 9.94 2.71
CA LEU A 50 0.19 11.03 1.73
C LEU A 50 -1.21 11.62 1.53
N ALA A 51 -2.26 10.80 1.59
CA ALA A 51 -3.63 11.29 1.50
C ALA A 51 -4.01 12.12 2.73
N ASP A 52 -3.60 11.68 3.93
CA ASP A 52 -3.82 12.43 5.17
C ASP A 52 -3.03 13.77 5.17
N GLU A 53 -1.80 13.80 4.64
CA GLU A 53 -1.01 15.04 4.47
C GLU A 53 -1.67 16.02 3.47
N GLU A 54 -2.21 15.53 2.35
CA GLU A 54 -2.92 16.37 1.37
C GLU A 54 -4.22 16.96 1.95
N ASP A 55 -4.99 16.18 2.71
CA ASP A 55 -6.21 16.65 3.38
C ASP A 55 -5.88 17.73 4.45
N GLU A 56 -4.81 17.54 5.25
CA GLU A 56 -4.37 18.55 6.24
C GLU A 56 -3.85 19.84 5.59
N GLU A 57 -3.11 19.76 4.47
CA GLU A 57 -2.67 20.95 3.73
C GLU A 57 -3.86 21.71 3.09
N GLU A 58 -4.88 21.02 2.57
CA GLU A 58 -6.06 21.68 1.97
C GLU A 58 -6.88 22.46 3.02
N ASP A 59 -7.07 21.88 4.21
CA ASP A 59 -7.76 22.54 5.34
C ASP A 59 -6.98 23.77 5.87
N GLU A 60 -5.65 23.73 5.92
CA GLU A 60 -4.82 24.86 6.37
C GLU A 60 -4.84 26.04 5.38
N PHE A 61 -5.00 25.76 4.08
CA PHE A 61 -5.14 26.80 3.05
C PHE A 61 -6.54 27.44 3.00
N GLU A 62 -7.62 26.71 3.33
CA GLU A 62 -8.97 27.28 3.39
C GLU A 62 -9.16 28.22 4.60
N GLU A 63 -8.54 27.95 5.75
CA GLU A 63 -8.62 28.84 6.92
C GLU A 63 -7.81 30.15 6.78
N GLU A 64 -6.75 30.20 5.96
CA GLU A 64 -6.00 31.45 5.70
C GLU A 64 -6.77 32.44 4.81
N ASP A 65 -7.66 31.97 3.92
CA ASP A 65 -8.41 32.83 2.99
C ASP A 65 -9.68 33.43 3.66
N GLU A 66 -10.18 32.84 4.76
CA GLU A 66 -11.31 33.37 5.54
C GLU A 66 -10.92 34.51 6.52
N GLU A 67 -9.63 34.69 6.83
CA GLU A 67 -9.16 35.73 7.78
C GLU A 67 -8.81 37.08 7.08
N GLU A 68 -8.93 37.21 5.75
CA GLU A 68 -8.63 38.47 5.02
C GLU A 68 -9.85 39.33 4.62
N ASP A 69 -11.10 38.97 4.98
CA ASP A 69 -12.29 39.80 4.72
C ASP A 69 -13.16 40.09 5.96
N GLU A 70 -12.55 40.64 7.02
CA GLU A 70 -13.27 41.49 7.98
C GLU A 70 -12.53 42.82 8.24
N GLY A 71 -12.67 43.78 7.31
CA GLY A 71 -12.81 45.22 7.63
C GLY A 71 -11.57 46.12 7.67
#